data_AF-A0A6G3SKB9-F1
#
_entry.id   AF-A0A6G3SKB9-F1
#
_cell.length_a   1.000
_cell.length_b   1.000
_cell.length_c   1.000
_cell.angle_alpha   90.00
_cell.angle_beta   90.00
_cell.angle_gamma   90.00
#
_symmetry.space_group_name_H-M   'P 1'
#
loop_
_entity.id
_entity.type
_entity.pdbx_description
1 polymer ?
#
loop_
_entity_poly.entity_id
_entity_poly.type
_entity_poly.pdbx_seq_one_letter_code
_entity_poly.pdbx_strand_id
1 'polypeptide(L)'
;MSSWRSWHRPLVVFSAAMAVMALVSAVGLVVDDRVLVGAPIWAKPFKFAVSFAAYCLTLAWMLTHLTRGVRTGRWAGHVVVLTSLGEMVLITVQVVRGRRSHFNSATPFDAALFDAMGKTVVVLWAATLVIAILLLRTRIADRATALAIRGGVLIALAGAALGFLMTLPSESQRAAGDLDTADIIGAHSVGVPDGGPAMPLTGWSTTGGDLRAPHFVGMHALQLLPLLLIALVLLAPRFARLRDAGVRLRLVRVAVGGYAALVALITWQALRGQPLIHPDGATLAAAGALLAAVACGAWSALRAAAPARSSRTADDKEPVA
;
A
#
# COMPACT_ATOMS: atom_id res chain seq x y z
N MET A 1 -4.11 17.96 17.52
CA MET A 1 -3.81 17.43 16.17
C MET A 1 -2.68 18.26 15.60
N SER A 2 -1.70 17.64 14.92
CA SER A 2 -0.61 18.42 14.29
C SER A 2 -1.22 19.41 13.29
N SER A 3 -0.79 20.66 13.32
CA SER A 3 -1.16 21.64 12.28
C SER A 3 -0.60 21.14 10.95
N TRP A 4 -1.36 21.25 9.85
CA TRP A 4 -0.87 20.92 8.50
C TRP A 4 0.45 21.65 8.16
N ARG A 5 0.72 22.78 8.83
CA ARG A 5 1.96 23.55 8.71
C ARG A 5 3.22 22.80 9.17
N SER A 6 3.07 21.78 10.02
CA SER A 6 4.19 20.93 10.48
C SER A 6 4.47 19.74 9.57
N TRP A 7 3.68 19.54 8.51
CA TRP A 7 3.84 18.40 7.61
C TRP A 7 5.03 18.63 6.67
N HIS A 8 5.55 17.54 6.13
CA HIS A 8 6.67 17.59 5.19
C HIS A 8 6.26 18.30 3.89
N ARG A 9 6.57 19.59 3.77
CA ARG A 9 6.09 20.46 2.68
C ARG A 9 6.30 19.88 1.26
N PRO A 10 7.48 19.34 0.89
CA PRO A 10 7.66 18.75 -0.44
C PRO A 10 6.69 17.60 -0.74
N LEU A 11 6.38 16.75 0.24
CA LEU A 11 5.45 15.64 0.06
C LEU A 11 4.03 16.16 -0.14
N VAL A 12 3.63 17.22 0.59
CA VAL A 12 2.32 17.86 0.44
C VAL A 12 2.19 18.53 -0.93
N VAL A 13 3.21 19.29 -1.37
CA VAL A 13 3.22 19.94 -2.69
C VAL A 13 3.17 18.90 -3.81
N PHE A 14 3.97 17.83 -3.71
CA PHE A 14 3.94 16.75 -4.68
C PHE A 14 2.57 16.06 -4.71
N SER A 15 1.93 15.84 -3.55
CA SER A 15 0.59 15.26 -3.49
C SER A 15 -0.44 16.13 -4.22
N ALA A 16 -0.35 17.46 -4.08
CA ALA A 16 -1.22 18.39 -4.81
C ALA A 16 -0.93 18.36 -6.31
N ALA A 17 0.33 18.32 -6.73
CA ALA A 17 0.71 18.17 -8.13
C ALA A 17 0.18 16.86 -8.73
N MET A 18 0.21 15.75 -7.98
CA MET A 18 -0.38 14.49 -8.39
C MET A 18 -1.91 14.53 -8.46
N ALA A 19 -2.58 15.29 -7.60
CA ALA A 19 -4.02 15.52 -7.74
C ALA A 19 -4.35 16.24 -9.06
N VAL A 20 -3.56 17.26 -9.43
CA VAL A 20 -3.68 17.93 -10.75
C VAL A 20 -3.39 16.96 -11.89
N MET A 21 -2.33 16.15 -11.78
CA MET A 21 -2.00 15.15 -12.80
C MET A 21 -3.09 14.07 -12.95
N ALA A 22 -3.79 13.72 -11.87
CA ALA A 22 -4.94 12.84 -11.92
C ALA A 22 -6.09 13.48 -12.71
N LEU A 23 -6.36 14.78 -12.53
CA LEU A 23 -7.35 15.51 -13.33
C LEU A 23 -6.95 15.56 -14.82
N VAL A 24 -5.68 15.86 -15.11
CA VAL A 24 -5.16 15.86 -16.49
C VAL A 24 -5.32 14.47 -17.13
N SER A 25 -4.96 13.42 -16.41
CA SER A 25 -5.10 12.04 -16.89
C SER A 25 -6.57 11.64 -17.05
N ALA A 26 -7.47 12.14 -16.20
CA ALA A 26 -8.91 11.91 -16.33
C ALA A 26 -9.49 12.60 -17.57
N VAL A 27 -9.04 13.81 -17.91
CA VAL A 27 -9.36 14.43 -19.20
C VAL A 27 -8.82 13.58 -20.34
N GLY A 28 -7.57 13.12 -20.24
CA GLY A 28 -6.96 12.21 -21.23
C GLY A 28 -7.75 10.92 -21.44
N LEU A 29 -8.34 10.35 -20.39
CA LEU A 29 -9.22 9.18 -20.48
C LEU A 29 -10.49 9.42 -21.30
N VAL A 30 -10.90 10.67 -21.47
CA VAL A 30 -12.11 11.07 -22.21
C VAL A 30 -11.77 11.51 -23.64
N VAL A 31 -10.63 12.17 -23.85
CA VAL A 31 -10.31 12.86 -25.12
C VAL A 31 -9.25 12.16 -25.98
N ASP A 32 -8.54 11.16 -25.45
CA ASP A 32 -7.49 10.43 -26.17
C ASP A 32 -7.88 8.96 -26.33
N ASP A 33 -8.28 8.60 -27.54
CA ASP A 33 -8.80 7.27 -27.89
C ASP A 33 -7.71 6.19 -27.97
N ARG A 34 -6.44 6.54 -27.77
CA ARG A 34 -5.34 5.55 -27.84
C ARG A 34 -5.47 4.50 -26.75
N VAL A 35 -5.32 3.25 -27.17
CA VAL A 35 -5.31 2.07 -26.30
C VAL A 35 -3.90 1.48 -26.27
N LEU A 36 -3.41 1.16 -25.08
CA LEU A 36 -2.11 0.54 -24.86
C LEU A 36 -2.30 -0.71 -23.99
N VAL A 37 -2.07 -1.88 -24.58
CA VAL A 37 -2.25 -3.20 -23.92
C VAL A 37 -3.68 -3.40 -23.40
N GLY A 38 -4.67 -3.13 -24.24
CA GLY A 38 -6.08 -3.36 -23.92
C GLY A 38 -6.70 -2.36 -22.93
N ALA A 39 -5.98 -1.31 -22.54
CA ALA A 39 -6.50 -0.25 -21.67
C ALA A 39 -6.29 1.15 -22.28
N PRO A 40 -7.16 2.14 -21.99
CA PRO A 40 -6.94 3.52 -22.38
C PRO A 40 -5.57 4.02 -21.90
N ILE A 41 -4.84 4.72 -22.77
CA ILE A 41 -3.42 4.99 -22.54
C ILE A 41 -3.15 5.84 -21.27
N TRP A 42 -4.11 6.70 -20.90
CA TRP A 42 -4.05 7.54 -19.69
C TRP A 42 -4.46 6.82 -18.41
N ALA A 43 -4.94 5.57 -18.47
CA ALA A 43 -5.39 4.83 -17.29
C ALA A 43 -4.26 4.59 -16.29
N LYS A 44 -3.03 4.35 -16.78
CA LYS A 44 -1.86 4.14 -15.93
C LYS A 44 -1.42 5.44 -15.23
N PRO A 45 -1.18 6.57 -15.95
CA PRO A 45 -0.96 7.87 -15.32
C PRO A 45 -1.99 8.23 -14.26
N PHE A 46 -3.28 8.04 -14.56
CA PHE A 46 -4.37 8.33 -13.62
C PHE A 46 -4.22 7.55 -12.31
N LYS A 47 -4.06 6.22 -12.39
CA LYS A 47 -3.91 5.36 -11.20
C LYS A 47 -2.67 5.71 -10.39
N PHE A 48 -1.54 5.96 -11.05
CA PHE A 48 -0.29 6.33 -10.39
C PHE A 48 -0.40 7.69 -9.70
N ALA A 49 -1.01 8.68 -10.36
CA ALA A 49 -1.22 10.00 -9.79
C ALA A 49 -2.13 9.94 -8.54
N VAL A 50 -3.26 9.24 -8.60
CA VAL A 50 -4.14 9.06 -7.42
C VAL A 50 -3.41 8.35 -6.28
N SER A 51 -2.67 7.28 -6.60
CA SER A 51 -1.92 6.52 -5.59
C SER A 51 -0.82 7.35 -4.95
N PHE A 52 0.00 8.05 -5.74
CA PHE A 52 1.06 8.91 -5.22
C PHE A 52 0.53 10.09 -4.41
N ALA A 53 -0.61 10.67 -4.79
CA ALA A 53 -1.25 11.71 -3.99
C ALA A 53 -1.61 11.19 -2.58
N ALA A 54 -2.28 10.04 -2.50
CA ALA A 54 -2.67 9.44 -1.22
C ALA A 54 -1.45 8.97 -0.41
N TYR A 55 -0.47 8.37 -1.08
CA TYR A 55 0.74 7.84 -0.47
C TYR A 55 1.64 8.94 0.11
N CYS A 56 1.97 9.97 -0.66
CA CYS A 56 2.82 11.06 -0.20
C CYS A 56 2.15 11.89 0.89
N LEU A 57 0.82 12.12 0.80
CA LEU A 57 0.08 12.82 1.84
C LEU A 57 0.09 12.05 3.17
N THR A 58 -0.06 10.72 3.08
CA THR A 58 -0.02 9.84 4.26
C THR A 58 1.37 9.83 4.90
N LEU A 59 2.44 9.76 4.09
CA LEU A 59 3.81 9.86 4.61
C LEU A 59 4.09 11.25 5.22
N ALA A 60 3.60 12.33 4.60
CA ALA A 60 3.75 13.68 5.13
C ALA A 60 3.14 13.81 6.53
N TRP A 61 1.98 13.18 6.76
CA TRP A 61 1.35 13.06 8.06
C TRP A 61 2.17 12.20 9.03
N MET A 62 2.57 10.98 8.61
CA MET A 62 3.31 10.05 9.46
C MET A 62 4.63 10.65 9.97
N LEU A 63 5.33 11.41 9.12
CA LEU A 63 6.58 12.08 9.50
C LEU A 63 6.40 13.10 10.63
N THR A 64 5.19 13.62 10.87
CA THR A 64 4.92 14.53 12.00
C THR A 64 5.05 13.84 13.37
N HIS A 65 5.01 12.51 13.41
CA HIS A 65 5.16 11.76 14.64
C HIS A 65 6.61 11.58 15.07
N LEU A 66 7.59 11.77 14.17
CA LEU A 66 9.00 11.54 14.47
C LEU A 66 9.52 12.52 15.54
N THR A 67 9.99 11.98 16.65
CA THR A 67 10.68 12.75 17.71
C THR A 67 12.19 12.56 17.66
N ARG A 68 12.68 11.51 16.99
CA ARG A 68 14.10 11.22 16.76
C ARG A 68 14.32 10.90 15.29
N GLY A 69 15.54 11.15 14.80
CA GLY A 69 15.87 10.92 13.39
C GLY A 69 15.10 11.84 12.42
N VAL A 70 14.63 12.99 12.89
CA VAL A 70 13.83 13.94 12.09
C VAL A 70 14.56 14.37 10.82
N ARG A 71 15.88 14.62 10.89
CA ARG A 71 16.69 14.96 9.71
C ARG A 71 16.73 13.82 8.70
N THR A 72 16.93 12.58 9.15
CA THR A 72 16.91 11.39 8.29
C THR A 72 15.53 11.18 7.67
N GLY A 73 14.45 11.35 8.45
CA GLY A 73 13.08 11.27 7.95
C GLY A 73 12.76 12.33 6.90
N ARG A 74 13.26 13.56 7.06
CA ARG A 74 13.16 14.62 6.04
C ARG A 74 13.89 14.25 4.75
N TRP A 75 15.13 13.78 4.84
CA TRP A 75 15.87 13.32 3.66
C TRP A 75 15.18 12.15 2.96
N ALA A 76 14.73 11.15 3.70
CA ALA A 76 13.95 10.06 3.13
C ALA A 76 12.67 10.57 2.44
N GLY A 77 11.98 11.55 3.03
CA GLY A 77 10.84 12.23 2.41
C GLY A 77 11.19 12.97 1.11
N HIS A 78 12.34 13.63 1.03
CA HIS A 78 12.84 14.23 -0.20
C HIS A 78 13.13 13.17 -1.27
N VAL A 79 13.78 12.06 -0.89
CA VAL A 79 14.08 10.95 -1.80
C VAL A 79 12.79 10.36 -2.36
N VAL A 80 11.77 10.10 -1.52
CA VAL A 80 10.44 9.65 -1.95
C VAL A 80 9.85 10.59 -3.00
N VAL A 81 9.88 11.90 -2.78
CA VAL A 81 9.34 12.87 -3.75
C VAL A 81 10.10 12.81 -5.07
N LEU A 82 11.44 12.78 -5.04
CA LEU A 82 12.26 12.79 -6.25
C LEU A 82 12.08 11.51 -7.07
N THR A 83 12.05 10.34 -6.42
CA THR A 83 11.84 9.07 -7.13
C THR A 83 10.41 8.95 -7.65
N SER A 84 9.39 9.33 -6.89
CA SER A 84 8.00 9.35 -7.37
C SER A 84 7.78 10.34 -8.52
N LEU A 85 8.45 11.49 -8.49
CA LEU A 85 8.44 12.43 -9.61
C LEU A 85 9.09 11.82 -10.86
N GLY A 86 10.26 11.21 -10.71
CA GLY A 86 10.95 10.50 -11.79
C GLY A 86 10.08 9.41 -12.42
N GLU A 87 9.45 8.56 -11.60
CA GLU A 87 8.48 7.56 -12.04
C GLU A 87 7.36 8.18 -12.87
N MET A 88 6.71 9.24 -12.37
CA MET A 88 5.60 9.86 -13.07
C MET A 88 6.04 10.46 -14.41
N VAL A 89 7.23 11.06 -14.48
CA VAL A 89 7.81 11.58 -15.73
C VAL A 89 8.06 10.44 -16.72
N LEU A 90 8.74 9.37 -16.29
CA LEU A 90 9.07 8.21 -17.14
C LEU A 90 7.81 7.52 -17.68
N ILE A 91 6.80 7.32 -16.82
CA ILE A 91 5.48 6.77 -17.20
C ILE A 91 4.81 7.67 -18.24
N THR A 92 4.78 8.98 -18.00
CA THR A 92 4.09 9.94 -18.88
C THR A 92 4.79 10.04 -20.24
N VAL A 93 6.13 10.06 -20.27
CA VAL A 93 6.92 10.02 -21.51
C VAL A 93 6.57 8.79 -22.34
N GLN A 94 6.51 7.61 -21.72
CA GLN A 94 6.16 6.37 -22.44
C GLN A 94 4.71 6.39 -22.94
N VAL A 95 3.77 6.95 -22.17
CA VAL A 95 2.38 7.16 -22.59
C VAL A 95 2.28 8.09 -23.80
N VAL A 96 2.99 9.23 -23.77
CA VAL A 96 3.01 10.16 -24.92
C VAL A 96 3.56 9.47 -26.17
N ARG A 97 4.59 8.64 -26.01
CA ARG A 97 5.21 7.85 -27.09
C ARG A 97 4.36 6.67 -27.59
N GLY A 98 3.24 6.35 -26.94
CA GLY A 98 2.44 5.16 -27.31
C GLY A 98 3.12 3.83 -26.95
N ARG A 99 4.00 3.81 -25.96
CA ARG A 99 4.86 2.67 -25.62
C ARG A 99 4.65 2.20 -24.19
N ARG A 100 4.92 0.91 -23.94
CA ARG A 100 4.89 0.33 -22.59
C ARG A 100 6.04 0.90 -21.76
N SER A 101 5.77 1.21 -20.49
CA SER A 101 6.79 1.67 -19.54
C SER A 101 7.42 0.55 -18.72
N HIS A 102 6.64 -0.46 -18.31
CA HIS A 102 7.18 -1.62 -17.58
C HIS A 102 7.35 -2.80 -18.54
N PHE A 103 8.40 -3.59 -18.30
CA PHE A 103 8.75 -4.80 -19.05
C PHE A 103 9.18 -4.55 -20.49
N ASN A 104 9.41 -3.31 -20.91
CA ASN A 104 9.65 -2.99 -22.33
C ASN A 104 11.15 -2.97 -22.65
N SER A 105 11.61 -3.98 -23.37
CA SER A 105 12.99 -4.13 -23.84
C SER A 105 13.12 -4.03 -25.37
N ALA A 106 12.06 -3.58 -26.07
CA ALA A 106 11.99 -3.61 -27.53
C ALA A 106 13.03 -2.71 -28.25
N THR A 107 13.56 -1.68 -27.57
CA THR A 107 14.64 -0.83 -28.11
C THR A 107 15.62 -0.48 -26.99
N PRO A 108 16.89 -0.11 -27.31
CA PRO A 108 17.85 0.31 -26.29
C PRO A 108 17.35 1.48 -25.43
N PHE A 109 16.60 2.41 -26.03
CA PHE A 109 16.00 3.52 -25.31
C PHE A 109 14.86 3.07 -24.38
N ASP A 110 13.99 2.17 -24.85
CA ASP A 110 12.91 1.62 -24.01
C ASP A 110 13.46 0.81 -22.82
N ALA A 111 14.49 -0.01 -23.07
CA ALA A 111 15.20 -0.75 -22.03
C ALA A 111 15.85 0.18 -21.00
N ALA A 112 16.52 1.26 -21.45
CA ALA A 112 17.11 2.24 -20.55
C ALA A 112 16.06 2.96 -19.69
N LEU A 113 14.89 3.29 -20.25
CA LEU A 113 13.79 3.86 -19.49
C LEU A 113 13.24 2.86 -18.47
N PHE A 114 13.06 1.58 -18.84
CA PHE A 114 12.58 0.55 -17.93
C PHE A 114 13.58 0.27 -16.79
N ASP A 115 14.88 0.22 -17.08
CA ASP A 115 15.94 0.08 -16.08
C ASP A 115 15.98 1.30 -15.13
N ALA A 116 15.84 2.51 -15.66
CA ALA A 116 15.73 3.71 -14.84
C ALA A 116 14.53 3.64 -13.87
N MET A 117 13.37 3.17 -14.35
CA MET A 117 12.18 2.93 -13.51
C MET A 117 12.46 1.88 -12.43
N GLY A 118 13.10 0.75 -12.79
CA GLY A 118 13.48 -0.28 -11.82
C GLY A 118 14.33 0.29 -10.68
N LYS A 119 15.33 1.11 -11.00
CA LYS A 119 16.19 1.78 -10.02
C LYS A 119 15.41 2.76 -9.13
N THR A 120 14.52 3.58 -9.71
CA THR A 120 13.71 4.54 -8.93
C THR A 120 12.75 3.82 -7.98
N VAL A 121 12.15 2.70 -8.38
CA VAL A 121 11.32 1.85 -7.49
C VAL A 121 12.13 1.29 -6.31
N VAL A 122 13.33 0.77 -6.55
CA VAL A 122 14.20 0.25 -5.47
C VAL A 122 14.56 1.36 -4.47
N VAL A 123 14.95 2.54 -4.97
CA VAL A 123 15.30 3.68 -4.12
C VAL A 123 14.08 4.20 -3.34
N LEU A 124 12.90 4.28 -4.00
CA LEU A 124 11.64 4.63 -3.35
C LEU A 124 11.29 3.67 -2.21
N TRP A 125 11.39 2.36 -2.47
CA TRP A 125 11.13 1.32 -1.48
C TRP A 125 12.10 1.44 -0.29
N ALA A 126 13.41 1.62 -0.56
CA ALA A 126 14.41 1.79 0.48
C ALA A 126 14.19 3.05 1.33
N ALA A 127 13.83 4.19 0.72
CA ALA A 127 13.49 5.41 1.45
C ALA A 127 12.26 5.20 2.35
N THR A 128 11.27 4.46 1.87
CA THR A 128 10.08 4.08 2.66
C THR A 128 10.45 3.18 3.82
N LEU A 129 11.35 2.22 3.61
CA LEU A 129 11.87 1.35 4.66
C LEU A 129 12.58 2.15 5.75
N VAL A 130 13.38 3.15 5.37
CA VAL A 130 14.01 4.07 6.34
C VAL A 130 12.93 4.79 7.17
N ILE A 131 11.89 5.33 6.53
CA ILE A 131 10.77 5.98 7.24
C ILE A 131 10.08 4.98 8.19
N ALA A 132 9.83 3.75 7.75
CA ALA A 132 9.22 2.71 8.58
C ALA A 132 10.07 2.38 9.81
N ILE A 133 11.39 2.21 9.64
CA ILE A 133 12.32 1.96 10.75
C ILE A 133 12.28 3.11 11.76
N LEU A 134 12.25 4.37 11.30
CA LEU A 134 12.13 5.54 12.17
C LEU A 134 10.79 5.54 12.93
N LEU A 135 9.68 5.22 12.28
CA LEU A 135 8.34 5.14 12.90
C LEU A 135 8.24 4.00 13.92
N LEU A 136 8.92 2.88 13.68
CA LEU A 136 9.01 1.76 14.63
C LEU A 136 9.78 2.16 15.90
N ARG A 137 10.85 2.93 15.75
CA ARG A 137 11.70 3.40 16.86
C ARG A 137 11.12 4.60 17.62
N THR A 138 10.19 5.32 17.00
CA THR A 138 9.57 6.50 17.59
C THR A 138 8.56 6.11 18.67
N ARG A 139 8.62 6.78 19.83
CA ARG A 139 7.62 6.62 20.90
C ARG A 139 6.38 7.43 20.55
N ILE A 140 5.30 6.74 20.20
CA ILE A 140 3.97 7.32 19.95
C ILE A 140 3.10 6.99 21.17
N ALA A 141 2.58 8.02 21.85
CA ALA A 141 1.90 7.88 23.13
C ALA A 141 0.62 7.02 23.05
N ASP A 142 -0.22 7.26 22.03
CA ASP A 142 -1.41 6.45 21.81
C ASP A 142 -1.04 5.13 21.12
N ARG A 143 -1.27 4.02 21.83
CA ARG A 143 -0.89 2.67 21.38
C ARG A 143 -1.66 2.24 20.13
N ALA A 144 -2.92 2.65 19.99
CA ALA A 144 -3.71 2.31 18.81
C ALA A 144 -3.16 3.02 17.56
N THR A 145 -2.83 4.31 17.68
CA THR A 145 -2.15 5.11 16.64
C THR A 145 -0.80 4.50 16.28
N ALA A 146 0.01 4.16 17.28
CA ALA A 146 1.30 3.52 17.06
C ALA A 146 1.15 2.22 16.24
N LEU A 147 0.17 1.37 16.60
CA LEU A 147 -0.08 0.11 15.92
C LEU A 147 -0.63 0.30 14.49
N ALA A 148 -1.55 1.24 14.28
CA ALA A 148 -2.11 1.54 12.97
C ALA A 148 -1.03 2.05 12.00
N ILE A 149 -0.16 2.97 12.44
CA ILE A 149 0.95 3.50 11.63
C ILE A 149 1.97 2.40 11.32
N ARG A 150 2.42 1.66 12.34
CA ARG A 150 3.46 0.63 12.18
C ARG A 150 2.96 -0.56 11.36
N GLY A 151 1.75 -1.04 11.63
CA GLY A 151 1.10 -2.08 10.84
C GLY A 151 0.88 -1.65 9.40
N GLY A 152 0.36 -0.43 9.20
CA GLY A 152 0.14 0.16 7.87
C GLY A 152 1.42 0.22 7.05
N VAL A 153 2.50 0.79 7.58
CA VAL A 153 3.76 0.94 6.83
C VAL A 153 4.46 -0.40 6.58
N LEU A 154 4.41 -1.34 7.53
CA LEU A 154 5.04 -2.66 7.36
C LEU A 154 4.32 -3.51 6.31
N ILE A 155 2.99 -3.57 6.37
CA ILE A 155 2.21 -4.30 5.37
C ILE A 155 2.34 -3.63 4.00
N ALA A 156 2.37 -2.30 3.95
CA ALA A 156 2.59 -1.58 2.70
C ALA A 156 3.96 -1.86 2.07
N LEU A 157 5.02 -1.95 2.87
CA LEU A 157 6.35 -2.36 2.39
C LEU A 157 6.36 -3.78 1.83
N ALA A 158 5.69 -4.72 2.51
CA ALA A 158 5.54 -6.09 2.04
C ALA A 158 4.75 -6.15 0.73
N GLY A 159 3.62 -5.43 0.65
CA GLY A 159 2.83 -5.29 -0.57
C GLY A 159 3.61 -4.66 -1.72
N ALA A 160 4.36 -3.60 -1.45
CA ALA A 160 5.23 -2.96 -2.44
C ALA A 160 6.30 -3.93 -2.95
N ALA A 161 6.90 -4.74 -2.07
CA ALA A 161 7.92 -5.73 -2.44
C ALA A 161 7.38 -6.82 -3.38
N LEU A 162 6.07 -7.11 -3.39
CA LEU A 162 5.46 -8.02 -4.38
C LEU A 162 5.63 -7.52 -5.82
N GLY A 163 5.85 -6.21 -6.03
CA GLY A 163 6.17 -5.65 -7.33
C GLY A 163 7.46 -6.22 -7.93
N PHE A 164 8.45 -6.57 -7.10
CA PHE A 164 9.71 -7.17 -7.55
C PHE A 164 9.51 -8.58 -8.13
N LEU A 165 8.46 -9.29 -7.71
CA LEU A 165 8.14 -10.59 -8.33
C LEU A 165 7.69 -10.41 -9.79
N MET A 166 7.04 -9.30 -10.12
CA MET A 166 6.54 -9.06 -11.48
C MET A 166 7.67 -8.75 -12.47
N THR A 167 8.82 -8.27 -11.99
CA THR A 167 9.98 -7.96 -12.85
C THR A 167 10.81 -9.20 -13.17
N LEU A 168 10.58 -10.31 -12.48
CA LEU A 168 11.27 -11.57 -12.77
C LEU A 168 10.65 -12.23 -14.01
N PRO A 169 11.45 -12.88 -14.88
CA PRO A 169 10.90 -13.65 -16.00
C PRO A 169 9.93 -14.71 -15.48
N SER A 170 8.75 -14.77 -16.11
CA SER A 170 7.73 -15.80 -15.83
C SER A 170 8.24 -17.20 -16.19
N GLU A 171 7.59 -18.24 -15.67
CA GLU A 171 7.95 -19.63 -16.00
C GLU A 171 7.91 -19.88 -17.51
N SER A 172 6.90 -19.33 -18.20
CA SER A 172 6.78 -19.45 -19.66
C SER A 172 7.94 -18.78 -20.42
N GLN A 173 8.37 -17.58 -19.98
CA GLN A 173 9.52 -16.87 -20.56
C GLN A 173 10.84 -17.62 -20.30
N ARG A 174 11.00 -18.21 -19.11
CA ARG A 174 12.19 -19.03 -18.80
C ARG A 174 12.23 -20.31 -19.62
N ALA A 175 11.07 -20.95 -19.83
CA ALA A 175 10.96 -22.16 -20.63
C ALA A 175 11.21 -21.91 -22.12
N ALA A 176 10.86 -20.72 -22.63
CA ALA A 176 11.13 -20.32 -24.01
C ALA A 176 12.63 -20.16 -24.30
N GLY A 177 13.44 -19.76 -23.30
CA GLY A 177 14.89 -19.75 -23.39
C GLY A 177 15.49 -18.62 -24.23
N ASP A 178 14.69 -17.64 -24.65
CA ASP A 178 15.04 -16.54 -25.55
C ASP A 178 15.07 -15.17 -24.84
N LEU A 179 15.34 -15.18 -23.53
CA LEU A 179 15.31 -13.97 -22.67
C LEU A 179 16.21 -12.84 -23.17
N ASP A 180 17.34 -13.16 -23.79
CA ASP A 180 18.29 -12.16 -24.32
C ASP A 180 17.75 -11.39 -25.53
N THR A 181 16.77 -11.97 -26.23
CA THR A 181 16.11 -11.39 -27.41
C THR A 181 14.66 -10.99 -27.16
N ALA A 182 14.15 -11.22 -25.95
CA ALA A 182 12.75 -10.96 -25.62
C ALA A 182 12.47 -9.46 -25.50
N ASP A 183 11.52 -8.97 -26.30
CA ASP A 183 11.01 -7.60 -26.19
C ASP A 183 10.32 -7.31 -24.85
N ILE A 184 9.90 -8.38 -24.15
CA ILE A 184 9.17 -8.30 -22.88
C ILE A 184 9.79 -9.25 -21.85
N ILE A 185 10.24 -8.71 -20.72
CA ILE A 185 10.79 -9.47 -19.60
C ILE A 185 10.02 -9.12 -18.32
N GLY A 186 9.47 -10.14 -17.66
CA GLY A 186 8.55 -9.98 -16.53
C GLY A 186 7.10 -10.17 -16.94
N ALA A 187 6.24 -10.34 -15.95
CA ALA A 187 4.80 -10.46 -16.10
C ALA A 187 4.10 -10.17 -14.76
N HIS A 188 2.87 -9.67 -14.82
CA HIS A 188 2.04 -9.58 -13.62
C HIS A 188 1.00 -10.71 -13.51
N SER A 189 0.62 -11.32 -14.64
CA SER A 189 -0.28 -12.46 -14.67
C SER A 189 0.46 -13.76 -14.41
N VAL A 190 -0.23 -14.69 -13.73
CA VAL A 190 0.30 -15.99 -13.31
C VAL A 190 -0.59 -17.07 -13.90
N GLY A 191 0.03 -18.06 -14.54
CA GLY A 191 -0.67 -19.16 -15.22
C GLY A 191 -1.30 -18.78 -16.57
N VAL A 192 -1.25 -17.51 -16.97
CA VAL A 192 -1.75 -17.01 -18.26
C VAL A 192 -0.87 -15.86 -18.78
N PRO A 193 -0.82 -15.60 -20.10
CA PRO A 193 -0.10 -14.45 -20.66
C PRO A 193 -0.70 -13.10 -20.24
N ASP A 194 0.15 -12.08 -20.10
CA ASP A 194 -0.28 -10.69 -19.92
C ASP A 194 -1.03 -10.18 -21.17
N GLY A 195 -2.01 -9.29 -20.99
CA GLY A 195 -2.80 -8.69 -22.07
C GLY A 195 -4.07 -9.45 -22.45
N GLY A 196 -4.39 -10.54 -21.75
CA GLY A 196 -5.67 -11.24 -21.87
C GLY A 196 -6.86 -10.50 -21.23
N PRO A 197 -8.04 -11.16 -21.14
CA PRO A 197 -9.23 -10.59 -20.51
C PRO A 197 -8.98 -10.10 -19.08
N ALA A 198 -9.52 -8.93 -18.78
CA ALA A 198 -9.20 -8.18 -17.57
C ALA A 198 -10.42 -7.51 -16.95
N MET A 199 -10.40 -7.37 -15.62
CA MET A 199 -11.43 -6.67 -14.86
C MET A 199 -11.54 -5.22 -15.31
N PRO A 200 -12.76 -4.65 -15.38
CA PRO A 200 -12.92 -3.23 -15.60
C PRO A 200 -12.23 -2.45 -14.48
N LEU A 201 -11.70 -1.27 -14.83
CA LEU A 201 -10.98 -0.35 -13.94
C LEU A 201 -9.64 -0.85 -13.43
N THR A 202 -9.57 -1.99 -12.71
CA THR A 202 -8.30 -2.46 -12.12
C THR A 202 -7.36 -3.00 -13.20
N GLY A 203 -7.93 -3.66 -14.20
CA GLY A 203 -7.21 -4.34 -15.27
C GLY A 203 -6.65 -5.70 -14.86
N TRP A 204 -7.01 -6.25 -13.69
CA TRP A 204 -6.53 -7.54 -13.21
C TRP A 204 -7.07 -8.70 -14.04
N SER A 205 -6.27 -9.73 -14.26
CA SER A 205 -6.67 -10.91 -15.05
C SER A 205 -7.96 -11.55 -14.52
N THR A 206 -8.87 -11.87 -15.44
CA THR A 206 -10.10 -12.63 -15.14
C THR A 206 -9.97 -14.12 -15.42
N THR A 207 -8.87 -14.55 -16.05
CA THR A 207 -8.65 -15.93 -16.49
C THR A 207 -7.50 -16.63 -15.74
N GLY A 208 -6.63 -15.86 -15.09
CA GLY A 208 -5.53 -16.40 -14.29
C GLY A 208 -5.18 -15.51 -13.10
N GLY A 209 -4.13 -15.87 -12.37
CA GLY A 209 -3.66 -15.09 -11.21
C GLY A 209 -3.10 -13.73 -11.63
N ASP A 210 -3.13 -12.76 -10.72
CA ASP A 210 -2.58 -11.43 -10.98
C ASP A 210 -1.93 -10.85 -9.73
N LEU A 211 -0.61 -10.67 -9.78
CA LEU A 211 0.18 -10.15 -8.66
C LEU A 211 -0.11 -8.67 -8.38
N ARG A 212 -0.74 -7.93 -9.31
CA ARG A 212 -1.12 -6.52 -9.06
C ARG A 212 -2.19 -6.42 -7.99
N ALA A 213 -3.05 -7.42 -7.83
CA ALA A 213 -4.07 -7.43 -6.80
C ALA A 213 -3.47 -7.43 -5.38
N PRO A 214 -2.65 -8.41 -4.97
CA PRO A 214 -2.04 -8.39 -3.64
C PRO A 214 -1.03 -7.25 -3.45
N HIS A 215 -0.33 -6.83 -4.52
CA HIS A 215 0.54 -5.65 -4.49
C HIS A 215 -0.25 -4.37 -4.14
N PHE A 216 -1.35 -4.11 -4.86
CA PHE A 216 -2.23 -2.97 -4.63
C PHE A 216 -2.84 -3.01 -3.23
N VAL A 217 -3.47 -4.13 -2.85
CA VAL A 217 -4.09 -4.28 -1.53
C VAL A 217 -3.03 -4.11 -0.43
N GLY A 218 -1.85 -4.73 -0.57
CA GLY A 218 -0.79 -4.59 0.41
C GLY A 218 -0.32 -3.15 0.59
N MET A 219 0.01 -2.45 -0.50
CA MET A 219 0.44 -1.04 -0.45
C MET A 219 -0.59 -0.14 0.22
N HIS A 220 -1.88 -0.38 -0.01
CA HIS A 220 -2.95 0.45 0.54
C HIS A 220 -3.21 0.28 2.04
N ALA A 221 -2.55 -0.69 2.69
CA ALA A 221 -2.52 -0.78 4.16
C ALA A 221 -2.02 0.51 4.81
N LEU A 222 -1.12 1.23 4.12
CA LEU A 222 -0.55 2.50 4.58
C LEU A 222 -1.63 3.55 4.87
N GLN A 223 -2.67 3.60 4.03
CA GLN A 223 -3.79 4.53 4.21
C GLN A 223 -4.93 3.91 5.04
N LEU A 224 -5.32 2.69 4.71
CA LEU A 224 -6.56 2.11 5.24
C LEU A 224 -6.51 1.84 6.75
N LEU A 225 -5.36 1.43 7.29
CA LEU A 225 -5.24 1.17 8.72
C LEU A 225 -5.29 2.45 9.58
N PRO A 226 -4.57 3.54 9.25
CA PRO A 226 -4.79 4.84 9.88
C PRO A 226 -6.21 5.38 9.72
N LEU A 227 -6.80 5.27 8.53
CA LEU A 227 -8.18 5.73 8.28
C LEU A 227 -9.20 4.96 9.11
N LEU A 228 -9.02 3.65 9.28
CA LEU A 228 -9.85 2.84 10.19
C LEU A 228 -9.77 3.39 11.62
N LEU A 229 -8.58 3.67 12.13
CA LEU A 229 -8.44 4.23 13.47
C LEU A 229 -9.14 5.60 13.58
N ILE A 230 -8.98 6.47 12.57
CA ILE A 230 -9.67 7.76 12.52
C ILE A 230 -11.18 7.54 12.57
N ALA A 231 -11.72 6.61 11.80
CA ALA A 231 -13.14 6.27 11.82
C ALA A 231 -13.60 5.79 13.20
N LEU A 232 -12.83 4.91 13.87
CA LEU A 232 -13.14 4.45 15.23
C LEU A 232 -13.16 5.60 16.25
N VAL A 233 -12.27 6.58 16.10
CA VAL A 233 -12.24 7.78 16.96
C VAL A 233 -13.44 8.68 16.67
N LEU A 234 -13.78 8.93 15.41
CA LEU A 234 -14.93 9.75 15.02
C LEU A 234 -16.27 9.13 15.41
N LEU A 235 -16.34 7.80 15.52
CA LEU A 235 -17.52 7.07 15.96
C LEU A 235 -17.64 6.96 17.50
N ALA A 236 -16.58 7.28 18.25
CA ALA A 236 -16.59 7.21 19.72
C ALA A 236 -17.68 8.04 20.43
N PRO A 237 -18.11 9.22 19.93
CA PRO A 237 -19.25 9.94 20.51
C PRO A 237 -20.58 9.21 20.37
N ARG A 238 -20.75 8.39 19.30
CA ARG A 238 -22.00 7.64 19.05
C ARG A 238 -22.01 6.26 19.71
N PHE A 239 -20.83 5.64 19.86
CA PHE A 239 -20.70 4.29 20.40
C PHE A 239 -19.83 4.31 21.66
N ALA A 240 -20.46 4.22 22.84
CA ALA A 240 -19.79 4.36 24.14
C ALA A 240 -18.56 3.43 24.30
N ARG A 241 -18.62 2.20 23.76
CA ARG A 241 -17.51 1.25 23.81
C ARG A 241 -16.25 1.74 23.10
N LEU A 242 -16.38 2.53 22.03
CA LEU A 242 -15.25 3.07 21.27
C LEU A 242 -14.56 4.25 21.99
N ARG A 243 -15.14 4.76 23.09
CA ARG A 243 -14.47 5.75 23.96
C ARG A 243 -13.28 5.12 24.70
N ASP A 244 -13.34 3.82 24.98
CA ASP A 244 -12.25 3.06 25.58
C ASP A 244 -11.09 2.87 24.58
N ALA A 245 -9.92 3.41 24.94
CA ALA A 245 -8.69 3.27 24.16
C ALA A 245 -8.22 1.81 24.02
N GLY A 246 -8.50 0.96 25.01
CA GLY A 246 -8.23 -0.47 24.99
C GLY A 246 -9.06 -1.21 23.94
N VAL A 247 -10.35 -0.88 23.82
CA VAL A 247 -11.22 -1.41 22.75
C VAL A 247 -10.68 -1.01 21.38
N ARG A 248 -10.36 0.28 21.17
CA ARG A 248 -9.79 0.76 19.90
C ARG A 248 -8.48 0.04 19.56
N LEU A 249 -7.58 -0.12 20.53
CA LEU A 249 -6.31 -0.85 20.33
C LEU A 249 -6.54 -2.31 19.91
N ARG A 250 -7.48 -3.02 20.54
CA ARG A 250 -7.80 -4.41 20.17
C ARG A 250 -8.39 -4.50 18.77
N LEU A 251 -9.30 -3.60 18.41
CA LEU A 251 -9.87 -3.53 17.07
C LEU A 251 -8.80 -3.25 16.00
N VAL A 252 -7.89 -2.30 16.26
CA VAL A 252 -6.77 -2.04 15.36
C VAL A 252 -5.86 -3.26 15.25
N ARG A 253 -5.61 -4.00 16.34
CA ARG A 253 -4.81 -5.24 16.29
C ARG A 253 -5.46 -6.31 15.41
N VAL A 254 -6.77 -6.52 15.56
CA VAL A 254 -7.54 -7.44 14.72
C VAL A 254 -7.47 -6.99 13.26
N ALA A 255 -7.64 -5.69 12.98
CA ALA A 255 -7.57 -5.15 11.63
C ALA A 255 -6.18 -5.32 11.01
N VAL A 256 -5.10 -5.03 11.73
CA VAL A 256 -3.73 -5.21 11.24
C VAL A 256 -3.46 -6.68 10.90
N GLY A 257 -3.80 -7.60 11.81
CA GLY A 257 -3.63 -9.04 11.57
C GLY A 257 -4.49 -9.57 10.42
N GLY A 258 -5.76 -9.18 10.39
CA GLY A 258 -6.69 -9.56 9.32
C GLY A 258 -6.28 -9.01 7.96
N TYR A 259 -5.80 -7.77 7.89
CA TYR A 259 -5.32 -7.16 6.65
C TYR A 259 -4.04 -7.83 6.15
N ALA A 260 -3.08 -8.13 7.03
CA ALA A 260 -1.89 -8.89 6.66
C ALA A 260 -2.23 -10.28 6.11
N ALA A 261 -3.16 -10.99 6.78
CA ALA A 261 -3.63 -12.28 6.33
C ALA A 261 -4.41 -12.20 5.01
N LEU A 262 -5.17 -11.14 4.77
CA LEU A 262 -5.84 -10.89 3.49
C LEU A 262 -4.83 -10.71 2.36
N VAL A 263 -3.78 -9.92 2.58
CA VAL A 263 -2.69 -9.75 1.59
C VAL A 263 -2.03 -11.09 1.30
N ALA A 264 -1.72 -11.89 2.32
CA ALA A 264 -1.14 -13.22 2.15
C ALA A 264 -2.08 -14.17 1.38
N LEU A 265 -3.38 -14.16 1.70
CA LEU A 265 -4.40 -14.97 1.03
C LEU A 265 -4.52 -14.63 -0.46
N ILE A 266 -4.62 -13.33 -0.80
CA ILE A 266 -4.70 -12.87 -2.19
C ILE A 266 -3.39 -13.18 -2.93
N THR A 267 -2.25 -13.06 -2.26
CA THR A 267 -0.94 -13.43 -2.84
C THR A 267 -0.90 -14.92 -3.16
N TRP A 268 -1.32 -15.76 -2.22
CA TRP A 268 -1.38 -17.20 -2.41
C TRP A 268 -2.36 -17.61 -3.52
N GLN A 269 -3.53 -16.97 -3.60
CA GLN A 269 -4.48 -17.17 -4.70
C GLN A 269 -3.84 -16.81 -6.06
N ALA A 270 -3.22 -15.63 -6.15
CA ALA A 270 -2.60 -15.17 -7.39
C ALA A 270 -1.45 -16.09 -7.83
N LEU A 271 -0.60 -16.53 -6.90
CA LEU A 271 0.52 -17.43 -7.20
C LEU A 271 0.07 -18.84 -7.64
N ARG A 272 -1.16 -19.25 -7.30
CA ARG A 272 -1.77 -20.48 -7.82
C ARG A 272 -2.40 -20.31 -9.20
N GLY A 273 -2.20 -19.17 -9.85
CA GLY A 273 -2.76 -18.86 -11.16
C GLY A 273 -4.28 -18.71 -11.15
N GLN A 274 -4.90 -18.44 -10.00
CA GLN A 274 -6.35 -18.28 -9.91
C GLN A 274 -6.75 -16.80 -10.03
N PRO A 275 -7.72 -16.48 -10.90
CA PRO A 275 -8.25 -15.13 -10.98
C PRO A 275 -8.94 -14.76 -9.68
N LEU A 276 -8.84 -13.48 -9.32
CA LEU A 276 -9.38 -12.96 -8.05
C LEU A 276 -10.89 -13.25 -7.91
N ILE A 277 -11.62 -13.18 -9.02
CA ILE A 277 -13.08 -13.27 -9.10
C ILE A 277 -13.63 -14.69 -9.28
N HIS A 278 -12.78 -15.69 -9.55
CA HIS A 278 -13.19 -17.10 -9.59
C HIS A 278 -12.32 -17.94 -8.63
N PRO A 279 -12.43 -17.71 -7.31
CA PRO A 279 -11.70 -18.47 -6.31
C PRO A 279 -12.18 -19.93 -6.25
N ASP A 280 -11.24 -20.86 -6.07
CA ASP A 280 -11.55 -22.27 -5.80
C ASP A 280 -12.09 -22.50 -4.37
N GLY A 281 -12.52 -23.73 -4.10
CA GLY A 281 -13.03 -24.11 -2.77
C GLY A 281 -12.01 -23.92 -1.65
N ALA A 282 -10.72 -24.13 -1.91
CA ALA A 282 -9.66 -23.91 -0.93
C ALA A 282 -9.48 -22.43 -0.58
N THR A 283 -9.53 -21.54 -1.58
CA THR A 283 -9.51 -20.08 -1.39
C THR A 283 -10.73 -19.63 -0.60
N LEU A 284 -11.92 -20.11 -0.97
CA LEU A 284 -13.16 -19.75 -0.29
C LEU A 284 -13.16 -20.22 1.16
N ALA A 285 -12.68 -21.43 1.44
CA ALA A 285 -12.54 -21.95 2.80
C ALA A 285 -11.56 -21.10 3.63
N ALA A 286 -10.39 -20.75 3.07
CA ALA A 286 -9.41 -19.90 3.73
C ALA A 286 -9.94 -18.47 3.96
N ALA A 287 -10.67 -17.91 2.99
CA ALA A 287 -11.33 -16.61 3.12
C ALA A 287 -12.42 -16.63 4.21
N GLY A 288 -13.23 -17.68 4.25
CA GLY A 288 -14.25 -17.88 5.28
C GLY A 288 -13.66 -18.02 6.68
N ALA A 289 -12.58 -18.81 6.82
CA ALA A 289 -11.86 -18.94 8.08
C ALA A 289 -11.24 -17.61 8.54
N LEU A 290 -10.64 -16.85 7.61
CA LEU A 290 -10.11 -15.51 7.90
C LEU A 290 -11.22 -14.55 8.35
N LEU A 291 -12.36 -14.53 7.63
CA LEU A 291 -13.49 -13.67 7.98
C LEU A 291 -14.05 -14.02 9.36
N ALA A 292 -14.22 -15.31 9.67
CA ALA A 292 -14.66 -15.79 10.97
C ALA A 292 -13.68 -15.38 12.09
N ALA A 293 -12.37 -15.54 11.86
CA ALA A 293 -11.34 -15.13 12.81
C ALA A 293 -11.37 -13.61 13.08
N VAL A 294 -11.52 -12.79 12.04
CA VAL A 294 -11.65 -11.33 12.17
C VAL A 294 -12.93 -10.95 12.90
N ALA A 295 -14.07 -11.58 12.58
CA ALA A 295 -15.35 -11.33 13.24
C ALA A 295 -15.31 -11.69 14.73
N CYS A 296 -14.80 -12.89 15.06
CA CYS A 296 -14.59 -13.34 16.45
C CYS A 296 -13.61 -12.42 17.20
N GLY A 297 -12.53 -11.99 16.55
CA GLY A 297 -11.57 -11.03 17.09
C GLY A 297 -12.21 -9.68 17.39
N ALA A 298 -13.03 -9.14 16.47
CA ALA A 298 -13.72 -7.87 16.65
C ALA A 298 -14.78 -7.96 17.76
N TRP A 299 -15.55 -9.05 17.77
CA TRP A 299 -16.56 -9.30 18.80
C TRP A 299 -15.94 -9.43 20.20
N SER A 300 -14.84 -10.18 20.33
CA SER A 300 -14.12 -10.30 21.60
C SER A 300 -13.50 -8.97 22.03
N ALA A 301 -12.95 -8.19 21.09
CA ALA A 301 -12.44 -6.85 21.36
C ALA A 301 -13.49 -5.90 21.93
N LEU A 302 -14.75 -6.01 21.45
CA LEU A 302 -15.90 -5.25 21.91
C LEU A 302 -16.52 -5.77 23.22
N ARG A 303 -16.26 -7.02 23.61
CA ARG A 303 -16.79 -7.63 24.85
C ARG A 303 -15.83 -7.57 26.03
N ALA A 304 -14.53 -7.48 25.79
CA ALA A 304 -13.55 -7.41 26.86
C ALA A 304 -13.80 -6.20 27.76
N ALA A 305 -14.21 -6.45 29.01
CA ALA A 305 -14.37 -5.44 30.04
C ALA A 305 -13.04 -4.74 30.30
N ALA A 306 -13.07 -3.43 30.56
CA ALA A 306 -11.90 -2.73 31.04
C ALA A 306 -11.48 -3.37 32.38
N PRO A 307 -10.22 -3.82 32.56
CA PRO A 307 -9.77 -4.17 33.89
C PRO A 307 -9.91 -2.91 34.76
N ALA A 308 -10.70 -3.01 35.83
CA ALA A 308 -10.75 -2.00 36.86
C ALA A 308 -9.29 -1.72 37.27
N ARG A 309 -8.82 -0.49 37.08
CA ARG A 309 -7.57 -0.08 37.73
C ARG A 309 -7.85 -0.22 39.22
N SER A 310 -7.22 -1.18 39.88
CA SER A 310 -7.20 -1.16 41.33
C SER A 310 -6.55 0.17 41.72
N SER A 311 -7.35 1.06 42.29
CA SER A 311 -6.82 2.11 43.13
C SER A 311 -6.07 1.38 44.24
N ARG A 312 -4.75 1.30 44.11
CA ARG A 312 -3.88 1.13 45.27
C ARG A 312 -4.05 2.43 46.06
N THR A 313 -5.11 2.49 46.86
CA THR A 313 -5.22 3.44 47.96
C THR A 313 -4.02 3.18 48.83
N ALA A 314 -3.11 4.16 48.83
CA ALA A 314 -2.13 4.31 49.87
C ALA A 314 -2.92 4.54 51.15
N ASP A 315 -3.04 3.48 51.95
CA ASP A 315 -3.42 3.61 53.34
C ASP A 315 -2.75 2.47 54.11
N ASP A 316 -1.56 2.76 54.62
CA ASP A 316 -1.04 2.13 55.82
C ASP A 316 -0.21 3.17 56.58
N LYS A 317 -0.97 3.98 57.32
CA LYS A 317 -0.81 4.28 58.74
C LYS A 317 0.60 4.66 59.24
N GLU A 318 0.74 5.94 59.49
CA GLU A 318 1.54 6.49 60.59
C GLU A 318 0.82 6.18 61.93
N PRO A 319 1.50 5.65 62.96
CA PRO A 319 1.06 5.82 64.33
C PRO A 319 1.95 6.87 65.02
N VAL A 320 1.28 7.92 65.49
CA VAL A 320 1.79 8.86 66.49
C VAL A 320 2.09 8.10 67.79
N ALA A 321 3.35 8.17 68.24
CA ALA A 321 3.77 8.30 69.64
C ALA A 321 5.26 8.68 69.67
#